data_AF-A0A7Y2NWQ0-F1
#
_entry.id   AF-A0A7Y2NWQ0-F1
#
_cell.length_a   1.000
_cell.length_b   1.000
_cell.length_c   1.000
_cell.angle_alpha   90.00
_cell.angle_beta   90.00
_cell.angle_gamma   90.00
#
_symmetry.space_group_name_H-M   'P 1'
#
loop_
_entity.id
_entity.type
_entity.pdbx_description
1 polymer ?
#
loop_
_entity_poly.entity_id
_entity_poly.type
_entity_poly.pdbx_seq_one_letter_code
_entity_poly.pdbx_strand_id
1 'polypeptide(L)' 'TTRVEFTLTPRHDGGTTLRLEETGFTTETHYTQNVSGWDHELRELVAFLRV' A
#
# COMPACT_ATOMS: atom_id res chain seq x y z
N THR A 1 -2.06 -16.61 8.53
CA THR A 1 -2.07 -15.30 9.20
C THR A 1 -1.91 -14.27 8.10
N THR A 2 -2.51 -13.09 8.24
CA THR A 2 -2.31 -12.02 7.26
C THR A 2 -1.00 -11.30 7.57
N ARG A 3 -0.20 -11.02 6.54
CA ARG A 3 1.05 -10.28 6.65
C ARG A 3 1.01 -9.09 5.70
N VAL A 4 1.27 -7.91 6.22
CA VAL A 4 1.38 -6.64 5.48
C VAL A 4 2.82 -6.14 5.59
N GLU A 5 3.47 -5.90 4.46
CA GLU A 5 4.85 -5.45 4.38
C GLU A 5 4.95 -4.18 3.54
N PHE A 6 5.75 -3.22 4.02
CA PHE A 6 6.04 -1.96 3.35
C PHE A 6 7.52 -1.90 3.03
N THR A 7 7.86 -1.66 1.77
CA THR A 7 9.24 -1.41 1.32
C THR A 7 9.32 0.01 0.76
N LEU A 8 10.25 0.81 1.28
CA LEU A 8 10.50 2.17 0.81
C LEU A 8 11.82 2.21 0.02
N THR A 9 11.81 2.82 -1.16
CA THR A 9 12.99 2.97 -2.00
C THR A 9 13.13 4.44 -2.43
N PRO A 10 14.26 5.10 -2.14
CA PRO A 10 14.51 6.46 -2.63
C PRO A 10 14.48 6.49 -4.15
N ARG A 11 13.95 7.57 -4.73
CA ARG A 11 13.98 7.84 -6.17
C ARG A 11 15.03 8.90 -6.48
N HIS A 12 15.68 8.75 -7.64
CA HIS A 12 16.69 9.69 -8.12
C HIS A 12 16.17 11.12 -8.36
N ASP A 13 14.86 11.29 -8.52
CA ASP A 13 14.20 12.58 -8.73
C ASP A 13 13.67 13.25 -7.44
N GLY A 14 14.10 12.76 -6.26
CA GLY A 14 13.77 13.37 -4.98
C GLY A 14 12.47 12.88 -4.32
N GLY A 15 11.89 11.78 -4.82
CA GLY A 15 10.73 11.11 -4.20
C GLY A 15 11.07 9.79 -3.50
N THR A 16 10.03 9.12 -2.99
CA THR A 16 10.11 7.77 -2.44
C THR A 16 9.09 6.88 -3.14
N THR A 17 9.52 5.72 -3.63
CA THR A 17 8.61 4.65 -4.05
C THR A 17 8.26 3.81 -2.83
N LEU A 18 6.97 3.64 -2.56
CA LEU A 18 6.45 2.71 -1.56
C LEU A 18 5.87 1.50 -2.29
N ARG A 19 6.36 0.30 -1.94
CA ARG A 19 5.77 -0.97 -2.34
C ARG A 19 5.07 -1.59 -1.13
N LEU A 20 3.78 -1.86 -1.29
CA LEU A 20 2.94 -2.55 -0.33
C LEU A 20 2.70 -3.98 -0.81
N GLU A 21 2.93 -4.95 0.06
CA GLU A 21 2.56 -6.35 -0.18
C GLU A 21 1.72 -6.87 0.98
N GLU A 22 0.51 -7.34 0.69
CA GLU A 22 -0.29 -8.08 1.65
C GLU A 22 -0.45 -9.53 1.19
N THR A 23 -0.18 -10.46 2.10
CA THR A 23 -0.16 -11.90 1.84
C THR A 23 -0.87 -12.68 2.93
N GLY A 24 -1.23 -13.94 2.64
CA GLY A 24 -1.89 -14.81 3.60
C GLY A 24 -3.42 -14.73 3.61
N PHE A 25 -4.03 -14.18 2.55
CA PHE A 25 -5.47 -14.23 2.34
C PHE A 25 -5.97 -15.67 2.24
N THR A 26 -7.06 -15.97 2.93
CA THR A 26 -7.73 -17.28 2.91
C THR A 26 -8.93 -17.32 1.96
N THR A 27 -9.40 -16.16 1.50
CA THR A 27 -10.53 -16.01 0.57
C THR A 27 -10.28 -14.87 -0.41
N GLU A 28 -10.88 -14.97 -1.60
CA GLU A 28 -10.82 -13.93 -2.63
C GLU A 28 -11.57 -12.66 -2.22
N THR A 29 -12.65 -12.78 -1.44
CA THR A 29 -13.39 -11.62 -0.91
C THR A 29 -12.50 -10.73 -0.06
N HIS A 30 -11.68 -11.30 0.83
CA HIS A 30 -10.74 -10.53 1.64
C HIS A 30 -9.68 -9.85 0.79
N TYR A 31 -9.18 -10.52 -0.25
CA TYR A 31 -8.24 -9.92 -1.18
C TYR A 31 -8.85 -8.67 -1.86
N THR A 32 -10.03 -8.81 -2.45
CA THR A 32 -10.68 -7.71 -3.20
C THR A 32 -11.02 -6.52 -2.30
N GLN A 33 -11.50 -6.77 -1.07
CA GLN A 33 -11.78 -5.71 -0.10
C GLN A 33 -10.51 -4.96 0.30
N ASN A 34 -9.41 -5.68 0.58
CA ASN A 34 -8.16 -5.06 0.98
C ASN A 34 -7.48 -4.32 -0.16
N VAL A 35 -7.56 -4.79 -1.41
CA VAL A 35 -7.08 -4.03 -2.57
C VAL A 35 -7.76 -2.66 -2.66
N SER A 36 -9.10 -2.63 -2.54
CA SER A 36 -9.84 -1.36 -2.55
C SER A 36 -9.51 -0.48 -1.34
N GLY A 37 -9.32 -1.08 -0.16
CA GLY A 37 -8.93 -0.36 1.06
C GLY A 37 -7.57 0.30 0.92
N TRP A 38 -6.55 -0.46 0.52
CA TRP A 38 -5.19 0.07 0.35
C TRP A 38 -5.09 1.15 -0.73
N ASP A 39 -5.83 1.02 -1.82
CA ASP A 39 -5.86 2.05 -2.86
C ASP A 39 -6.46 3.38 -2.33
N HIS A 40 -7.43 3.32 -1.43
CA HIS A 40 -7.96 4.50 -0.73
C HIS A 40 -6.93 5.09 0.24
N GLU A 41 -6.38 4.28 1.15
CA GLU A 41 -5.41 4.71 2.16
C GLU A 41 -4.14 5.32 1.53
N LEU A 42 -3.62 4.72 0.46
CA LEU A 42 -2.43 5.24 -0.25
C LEU A 42 -2.72 6.57 -0.95
N ARG A 43 -3.94 6.81 -1.42
CA ARG A 43 -4.34 8.12 -1.96
C ARG A 43 -4.39 9.18 -0.87
N GLU A 44 -4.96 8.86 0.30
CA GLU A 44 -4.99 9.77 1.44
C GLU A 44 -3.57 10.12 1.92
N LEU A 45 -2.67 9.12 1.99
CA LEU A 45 -1.27 9.34 2.32
C LEU A 45 -0.58 10.29 1.33
N VAL A 46 -0.78 10.08 0.02
CA VAL A 46 -0.22 10.99 -0.99
C VAL A 46 -0.78 12.40 -0.86
N ALA A 47 -2.07 12.55 -0.54
CA ALA A 47 -2.67 13.86 -0.31
C ALA A 47 -2.08 14.55 0.93
N PHE A 48 -1.88 13.81 2.03
CA PHE A 48 -1.26 14.30 3.26
C PHE A 48 0.19 14.76 3.07
N LEU A 49 0.98 14.04 2.26
CA LEU A 49 2.39 14.34 2.03
C LEU A 49 2.65 15.49 1.04
N ARG A 50 1.61 15.96 0.31
CA ARG A 50 1.72 17.05 -0.67
C ARG A 50 1.51 18.45 -0.06
N VAL A 51 1.39 18.54 1.26
CA VAL A 51 1.24 19.79 2.03
C VAL A 51 2.56 20.53 2.12
#